data_AF-W4LGD9-F1
#
_entry.id   AF-W4LGD9-F1
#
_cell.length_a   1.000
_cell.length_b   1.000
_cell.length_c   1.000
_cell.angle_alpha   90.00
_cell.angle_beta   90.00
_cell.angle_gamma   90.00
#
_symmetry.space_group_name_H-M   'P 1'
#
loop_
_entity.id
_entity.type
_entity.pdbx_description
1 polymer ?
#
loop_
_entity_poly.entity_id
_entity_poly.type
_entity_poly.pdbx_seq_one_letter_code
_entity_poly.pdbx_strand_id
1 'polypeptide(L)'
;MKMLSFDISDELYEALQQKATLEHKKVEEIALTWLTEHAPKQLPPLSEAESQAVWDRLLSHAGAASLGRPTGTDNEQIDIDLARDYDSPHEDA
;
A
#
# COMPACT_ATOMS: atom_id res chain seq x y z
N MET A 1 15.77 31.17 -5.22
CA MET A 1 15.36 30.05 -6.11
C MET A 1 16.19 28.85 -5.72
N LYS A 2 15.59 27.71 -5.37
CA LYS A 2 16.32 26.48 -5.04
C LYS A 2 16.10 25.49 -6.18
N MET A 3 17.16 24.84 -6.63
CA MET A 3 17.13 23.84 -7.70
C MET A 3 17.26 22.46 -7.06
N LEU A 4 16.38 21.53 -7.41
CA LEU A 4 16.52 20.10 -7.09
C LEU A 4 16.74 19.34 -8.39
N SER A 5 17.67 18.40 -8.35
CA SER A 5 17.94 17.45 -9.43
C SER A 5 17.78 16.05 -8.87
N PHE A 6 17.06 15.20 -9.58
CA PHE A 6 16.81 13.81 -9.21
C PHE A 6 17.20 12.93 -10.39
N ASP A 7 17.93 11.86 -10.11
CA ASP A 7 18.10 10.76 -11.05
C ASP A 7 16.96 9.77 -10.84
N ILE A 8 16.17 9.57 -11.89
CA ILE A 8 15.05 8.62 -11.92
C ILE A 8 15.19 7.72 -13.13
N SER A 9 14.55 6.55 -13.10
CA SER A 9 14.52 5.65 -14.27
C SER A 9 13.72 6.28 -15.41
N ASP A 10 14.06 5.90 -16.63
CA ASP A 10 13.37 6.36 -17.85
C ASP A 10 11.87 6.01 -17.79
N GLU A 11 11.52 4.83 -17.30
CA GLU A 11 10.13 4.38 -17.10
C GLU A 11 9.32 5.33 -16.20
N LEU A 12 9.93 5.81 -15.11
CA LEU A 12 9.27 6.77 -14.21
C LEU A 12 9.14 8.14 -14.86
N TYR A 13 10.14 8.56 -15.64
CA TYR A 13 10.08 9.81 -16.37
C TYR A 13 8.96 9.80 -17.42
N GLU A 14 8.82 8.71 -18.17
CA GLU A 14 7.73 8.52 -19.13
C GLU A 14 6.35 8.56 -18.44
N ALA A 15 6.20 7.89 -17.30
CA ALA A 15 4.95 7.93 -16.52
C ALA A 15 4.59 9.36 -16.08
N LEU A 16 5.58 10.14 -15.64
CA LEU A 16 5.39 11.56 -15.29
C LEU A 16 5.00 12.41 -16.51
N GLN A 17 5.60 12.16 -17.68
CA GLN A 17 5.26 12.85 -18.93
C GLN A 17 3.82 12.58 -19.38
N GLN A 18 3.39 11.31 -19.31
CA GLN A 18 2.03 10.93 -19.66
C GLN A 18 1.02 11.62 -18.75
N LYS A 19 1.29 11.63 -17.44
CA LYS A 19 0.44 12.28 -16.44
C LYS A 19 0.41 13.81 -16.61
N ALA A 20 1.55 14.43 -16.94
CA ALA A 20 1.65 15.85 -17.24
C ALA A 20 0.79 16.24 -18.46
N THR A 21 0.81 15.41 -19.50
CA THR A 21 -0.01 15.60 -20.70
C THR A 21 -1.50 15.48 -20.39
N LEU A 22 -1.89 14.47 -19.60
CA LEU A 22 -3.27 14.26 -19.18
C LEU A 22 -3.81 15.46 -18.37
N GLU A 23 -3.02 15.94 -17.42
CA GLU A 23 -3.40 17.03 -16.51
C GLU A 23 -3.11 18.44 -17.05
N HIS A 24 -2.54 18.56 -18.26
CA HIS A 24 -2.13 19.83 -18.87
C HIS A 24 -1.22 20.68 -17.96
N LYS A 25 -0.38 20.01 -17.19
CA LYS A 25 0.59 20.60 -16.26
C LYS A 25 2.01 20.31 -16.74
N LYS A 26 2.99 20.97 -16.12
CA LYS A 26 4.39 20.63 -16.37
C LYS A 26 4.80 19.37 -15.62
N VAL A 27 5.79 18.65 -16.16
CA VAL A 27 6.34 17.43 -15.55
C VAL A 27 6.87 17.71 -14.14
N GLU A 28 7.48 18.88 -13.93
CA GLU A 28 8.02 19.29 -12.64
C GLU A 28 6.91 19.53 -11.60
N GLU A 29 5.74 20.03 -12.04
CA GLU A 29 4.59 20.24 -11.15
C GLU A 29 4.00 18.89 -10.72
N ILE A 30 3.85 17.95 -11.67
CA ILE A 30 3.41 16.58 -11.35
C ILE A 30 4.40 15.89 -10.41
N ALA A 31 5.70 16.02 -10.67
CA ALA A 31 6.74 15.42 -9.83
C ALA A 31 6.73 16.02 -8.41
N LEU A 32 6.56 17.34 -8.27
CA LEU A 32 6.45 18.01 -6.97
C LEU A 32 5.17 17.61 -6.22
N THR A 33 4.03 17.52 -6.91
CA THR A 33 2.77 17.05 -6.32
C THR A 33 2.93 15.61 -5.82
N TRP A 34 3.49 14.72 -6.65
CA TRP A 34 3.74 13.34 -6.26
C TRP A 34 4.69 13.24 -5.06
N LEU A 35 5.78 14.01 -5.04
CA LEU A 35 6.68 14.08 -3.90
C LEU A 35 5.96 14.59 -2.65
N THR A 36 5.04 15.54 -2.76
CA THR A 36 4.33 16.08 -1.59
C THR A 36 3.29 15.08 -1.05
N GLU A 37 2.61 14.37 -1.94
CA GLU A 37 1.54 13.41 -1.59
C GLU A 37 2.09 12.07 -1.11
N HIS A 38 3.18 11.59 -1.74
CA HIS A 38 3.71 10.25 -1.55
C HIS A 38 5.10 10.21 -0.92
N ALA A 39 5.75 11.36 -0.65
CA ALA A 39 6.97 11.31 0.15
C ALA A 39 6.66 10.61 1.49
N PRO A 40 7.55 9.71 1.93
CA PRO A 40 7.40 9.10 3.24
C PRO A 40 7.31 10.22 4.26
N LYS A 41 6.14 10.35 4.88
CA LYS A 41 5.98 11.24 6.03
C LYS A 41 6.95 10.71 7.07
N GLN A 42 7.96 11.52 7.39
CA GLN A 42 8.84 11.20 8.50
C GLN A 42 7.95 11.16 9.75
N LEU A 43 7.67 9.94 10.21
CA LEU A 43 7.03 9.75 11.48
C LEU A 43 8.02 10.27 12.54
N PRO A 44 7.55 11.03 13.53
CA PRO A 44 8.41 11.40 14.65
C PRO A 44 8.98 10.12 15.28
N PRO A 45 10.25 10.12 15.70
CA PRO A 45 10.81 8.97 16.41
C PRO A 45 9.98 8.74 17.68
N LEU A 46 9.46 7.53 17.84
CA LEU A 46 8.76 7.12 19.05
C LEU A 46 9.77 6.96 20.18
N SER A 47 9.40 7.40 21.38
CA SER A 47 10.09 6.97 22.60
C SER A 47 9.89 5.47 22.83
N GLU A 48 10.75 4.86 23.64
CA GLU A 48 10.66 3.43 23.97
C GLU A 48 9.29 3.07 24.60
N ALA A 49 8.77 3.94 25.46
CA ALA A 49 7.45 3.77 26.06
C ALA A 49 6.30 3.83 25.04
N GLU A 50 6.37 4.76 24.08
CA GLU A 50 5.37 4.85 23.01
C GLU A 50 5.45 3.67 22.05
N SER A 51 6.66 3.20 21.74
CA SER A 51 6.87 2.01 20.91
C SER A 51 6.26 0.78 21.58
N GLN A 52 6.52 0.57 22.87
CA GLN A 52 5.95 -0.55 23.61
C GLN A 52 4.42 -0.49 23.66
N ALA A 53 3.82 0.67 23.91
CA ALA A 53 2.37 0.82 23.93
C ALA A 53 1.72 0.52 22.57
N VAL A 54 2.38 0.88 21.46
CA VAL A 54 1.92 0.54 20.10
C VAL A 54 1.99 -0.96 19.86
N TRP A 55 3.08 -1.61 20.28
CA TRP A 55 3.24 -3.06 20.19
C TRP A 55 2.20 -3.82 21.01
N ASP A 56 1.97 -3.40 22.26
CA ASP A 56 0.98 -4.01 23.14
C ASP A 56 -0.43 -3.90 22.54
N ARG A 57 -0.77 -2.74 21.97
CA ARG A 57 -2.05 -2.54 21.27
C ARG A 57 -2.17 -3.42 20.03
N LEU A 58 -1.11 -3.54 19.22
CA LEU A 58 -1.12 -4.40 18.03
C LEU A 58 -1.29 -5.87 18.42
N LEU A 59 -0.51 -6.32 19.40
CA LEU A 59 -0.54 -7.71 19.88
C LEU A 59 -1.81 -8.05 20.63
N SER A 60 -2.54 -7.07 21.19
CA SER A 60 -3.86 -7.30 21.79
C SER A 60 -4.87 -7.90 20.81
N HIS A 61 -4.65 -7.72 19.50
CA HIS A 61 -5.47 -8.29 18.43
C HIS A 61 -4.83 -9.51 17.75
N ALA A 62 -3.60 -9.87 18.11
CA ALA A 62 -2.93 -11.05 17.56
C ALA A 62 -3.68 -12.31 18.01
N GLY A 63 -4.16 -13.10 17.04
CA GLY A 63 -4.99 -14.29 17.30
C GLY A 63 -6.48 -14.01 17.50
N ALA A 64 -6.93 -12.75 17.46
CA ALA A 64 -8.34 -12.38 17.63
C ALA A 64 -9.13 -12.35 16.30
N ALA A 65 -8.86 -13.30 15.40
CA ALA A 65 -9.68 -13.47 14.20
C ALA A 65 -10.97 -14.23 14.56
N SER A 66 -12.05 -13.51 14.86
CA SER A 66 -13.37 -14.11 15.03
C SER A 66 -14.05 -14.27 13.66
N LEU A 67 -13.83 -15.41 13.03
CA LEU A 67 -14.43 -15.73 11.72
C LEU A 67 -15.86 -16.29 11.84
N GLY A 68 -16.42 -16.36 13.05
CA GLY A 68 -17.74 -16.96 13.32
C GLY A 68 -17.81 -18.47 13.07
N ARG A 69 -16.69 -19.09 12.68
CA ARG A 69 -16.52 -20.53 12.42
C ARG A 69 -15.11 -20.98 12.83
N PRO A 70 -14.92 -22.25 13.22
CA PRO A 70 -13.58 -22.77 13.52
C PRO A 70 -12.68 -22.68 12.28
N THR A 71 -11.48 -22.14 12.43
CA THR A 71 -10.40 -22.29 11.45
C THR A 71 -9.39 -23.31 11.96
N GLY A 72 -9.22 -24.40 11.22
CA GLY A 72 -8.11 -25.33 11.44
C GLY A 72 -6.78 -24.68 11.02
N THR A 73 -5.67 -25.18 11.57
CA THR A 73 -4.31 -24.80 11.16
C THR A 73 -3.94 -25.30 9.77
N ASP A 74 -4.74 -26.23 9.24
CA ASP A 74 -4.43 -26.98 8.03
C ASP A 74 -4.88 -26.24 6.76
N ASN A 75 -5.39 -25.00 6.89
CA ASN A 75 -5.83 -24.13 5.80
C ASN A 75 -6.89 -24.74 4.84
N GLU A 76 -7.43 -25.93 5.12
CA GLU A 76 -8.37 -26.63 4.24
C GLU A 76 -9.60 -25.79 3.87
N GLN A 77 -10.09 -24.95 4.78
CA GLN A 77 -11.21 -24.05 4.50
C GLN A 77 -10.83 -22.90 3.55
N ILE A 78 -9.59 -22.43 3.59
CA ILE A 78 -9.07 -21.45 2.62
C ILE A 78 -8.99 -22.09 1.24
N ASP A 79 -8.51 -23.33 1.16
CA ASP A 79 -8.44 -24.07 -0.11
C ASP A 79 -9.84 -24.33 -0.69
N ILE A 80 -10.82 -24.67 0.15
CA ILE A 80 -12.22 -24.84 -0.25
C ILE A 80 -12.84 -23.52 -0.72
N ASP A 81 -12.62 -22.42 0.01
CA ASP A 81 -13.12 -21.11 -0.40
C ASP A 81 -12.47 -20.65 -1.72
N LEU A 82 -11.16 -20.89 -1.89
CA LEU A 82 -10.43 -20.58 -3.13
C LEU A 82 -10.93 -21.42 -4.30
N ALA A 83 -11.14 -22.72 -4.09
CA ALA A 83 -11.72 -23.59 -5.10
C ALA A 83 -13.13 -23.13 -5.49
N ARG A 84 -14.01 -22.81 -4.53
CA ARG A 84 -15.37 -22.33 -4.84
C ARG A 84 -15.35 -21.05 -5.69
N ASP A 85 -14.49 -20.11 -5.33
CA ASP A 85 -14.44 -18.82 -6.01
C ASP A 85 -13.88 -18.96 -7.43
N TYR A 86 -12.88 -19.82 -7.66
CA TYR A 86 -12.24 -20.02 -8.97
C TYR A 86 -12.83 -21.14 -9.84
N ASP A 87 -13.61 -22.06 -9.28
CA ASP A 87 -14.29 -23.15 -10.01
C ASP A 87 -15.69 -22.71 -10.51
N SER A 88 -16.13 -21.51 -10.12
CA SER A 88 -17.24 -20.81 -10.78
C SER A 88 -16.71 -20.19 -12.08
N PRO A 89 -17.36 -20.40 -13.25
CA PRO A 89 -17.00 -19.67 -14.45
C PRO A 89 -17.28 -18.20 -14.18
N HIS A 90 -16.22 -17.43 -13.89
CA HIS A 90 -16.29 -15.99 -13.96
C HIS A 90 -16.68 -15.66 -15.40
N GLU A 91 -17.94 -15.31 -15.63
CA GLU A 91 -18.31 -14.63 -16.87
C GLU A 91 -17.56 -13.31 -16.86
N ASP A 92 -16.47 -13.25 -17.62
CA ASP A 92 -15.78 -12.01 -17.96
C ASP A 92 -16.79 -11.09 -18.67
N ALA A 93 -17.40 -10.19 -17.91
CA ALA A 93 -18.35 -9.19 -18.40
C ALA A 93 -17.66 -7.86 -18.74
#